data_AF-A0A0D1LIC4-F1
#
_entry.id   AF-A0A0D1LIC4-F1
#
_cell.length_a   1.000
_cell.length_b   1.000
_cell.length_c   1.000
_cell.angle_alpha   90.00
_cell.angle_beta   90.00
_cell.angle_gamma   90.00
#
_symmetry.space_group_name_H-M   'P 1'
#
loop_
_entity.id
_entity.type
_entity.pdbx_description
1 polymer ?
#
loop_
_entity_poly.entity_id
_entity_poly.type
_entity_poly.pdbx_seq_one_letter_code
_entity_poly.pdbx_strand_id
1 'polypeptide(L)'
;MTRRAMVTRLNQIDGHLRSVLNLPRPTKATTLEQAIANSAATTEEVLFGDDGEGIALMPAVAQRLLMASLQAQVEARLISGDDSGATARSVIDSIRRLKAAPSVQALERQVCTELCHTIGFSSAVLSSIAPDKFIPVTSHGTRGTGKPVPRSACIAEQDCVRFRRIVYAGGDVPATEGFCDVLSAADYLVAPIVVESKVVALVHMSRARGAIAEGDIDTLGLLLSVYSFVYERLLNSQRVEQLRISIIGAAARLAEEADRIAGTAVSLDAGGDDDAFEADAAVDAFTAALSNRERDVFARMVLGDSNAEIADELVVSVETVKTHVKRILRKIGAANRLEAITLYMDAQSGFGEQAQ
;
A
#
# COMPACT_ATOMS: atom_id res chain seq x y z
N MET A 1 4.27 7.48 -35.60
CA MET A 1 3.33 8.59 -35.29
C MET A 1 4.06 9.91 -35.58
N THR A 2 3.42 10.92 -36.19
CA THR A 2 4.09 12.22 -36.47
C THR A 2 4.17 13.10 -35.23
N ARG A 3 5.14 14.04 -35.15
CA ARG A 3 5.24 15.01 -34.03
C ARG A 3 3.91 15.73 -33.76
N ARG A 4 3.25 16.21 -34.81
CA ARG A 4 1.94 16.88 -34.73
C ARG A 4 0.84 15.96 -34.19
N ALA A 5 0.80 14.71 -34.61
CA ALA A 5 -0.17 13.74 -34.09
C ALA A 5 0.08 13.46 -32.59
N MET A 6 1.35 13.42 -32.15
CA MET A 6 1.71 13.21 -30.75
C MET A 6 1.27 14.39 -29.87
N VAL A 7 1.50 15.64 -30.32
CA VAL A 7 1.00 16.84 -29.63
C VAL A 7 -0.51 16.80 -29.43
N THR A 8 -1.26 16.42 -30.47
CA THR A 8 -2.72 16.29 -30.38
C THR A 8 -3.12 15.22 -29.35
N ARG A 9 -2.45 14.07 -29.36
CA ARG A 9 -2.74 12.96 -28.45
C ARG A 9 -2.46 13.31 -26.99
N LEU A 10 -1.31 13.92 -26.69
CA LEU A 10 -0.99 14.37 -25.33
C LEU A 10 -2.02 15.38 -24.81
N ASN A 11 -2.33 16.42 -25.59
CA ASN A 11 -3.36 17.40 -25.23
C ASN A 11 -4.74 16.78 -24.96
N GLN A 12 -5.13 15.76 -25.75
CA GLN A 12 -6.39 15.05 -25.56
C GLN A 12 -6.40 14.22 -24.27
N ILE A 13 -5.34 13.46 -24.02
CA ILE A 13 -5.22 12.63 -22.81
C ILE A 13 -5.23 13.52 -21.57
N ASP A 14 -4.41 14.57 -21.53
CA ASP A 14 -4.32 15.47 -20.37
C ASP A 14 -5.64 16.21 -20.13
N GLY A 15 -6.28 16.69 -21.20
CA GLY A 15 -7.58 17.35 -21.12
C GLY A 15 -8.67 16.43 -20.56
N HIS A 16 -8.67 15.15 -20.94
CA HIS A 16 -9.60 14.16 -20.40
C HIS A 16 -9.27 13.79 -18.96
N LEU A 17 -7.99 13.55 -18.65
CA LEU A 17 -7.55 13.18 -17.30
C LEU A 17 -7.93 14.26 -16.29
N ARG A 18 -7.60 15.52 -16.59
CA ARG A 18 -7.93 16.66 -15.72
C ARG A 18 -9.44 16.87 -15.62
N SER A 19 -10.19 16.65 -16.70
CA SER A 19 -11.66 16.72 -16.65
C SER A 19 -12.27 15.65 -15.75
N VAL A 20 -11.77 14.42 -15.75
CA VAL A 20 -12.28 13.34 -14.89
C VAL A 20 -11.97 13.60 -13.42
N LEU A 21 -10.84 14.27 -13.15
CA LEU A 21 -10.38 14.61 -11.80
C LEU A 21 -10.83 16.01 -11.34
N ASN A 22 -11.68 16.69 -12.09
CA ASN A 22 -12.13 18.07 -11.82
C ASN A 22 -10.98 19.09 -11.63
N LEU A 23 -9.84 18.87 -12.30
CA LEU A 23 -8.69 19.78 -12.27
C LEU A 23 -8.81 20.87 -13.36
N PRO A 24 -8.21 22.07 -13.13
CA PRO A 24 -8.19 23.15 -14.11
C PRO A 24 -7.62 22.69 -15.46
N ARG A 25 -8.19 23.11 -16.59
CA ARG A 25 -7.66 22.71 -17.91
C ARG A 25 -6.31 23.39 -18.19
N PRO A 26 -5.32 22.66 -18.74
CA PRO A 26 -4.03 23.23 -19.07
C PRO A 26 -4.13 24.01 -20.38
N THR A 27 -3.21 24.95 -20.58
CA THR A 27 -3.05 25.64 -21.87
C THR A 27 -2.68 24.61 -22.94
N LYS A 28 -3.37 24.60 -24.08
CA LYS A 28 -3.08 23.64 -25.16
C LYS A 28 -1.66 23.85 -25.67
N ALA A 29 -0.87 22.79 -25.65
CA ALA A 29 0.46 22.82 -26.21
C ALA A 29 0.42 22.89 -27.74
N THR A 30 1.28 23.72 -28.33
CA THR A 30 1.43 23.86 -29.79
C THR A 30 2.68 23.15 -30.31
N THR A 31 3.66 22.89 -29.45
CA THR A 31 4.90 22.16 -29.74
C THR A 31 4.97 20.84 -28.99
N LEU A 32 5.84 19.92 -29.45
CA LEU A 32 6.03 18.61 -28.80
C LEU A 32 6.64 18.75 -27.40
N GLU A 33 7.63 19.62 -27.25
CA GLU A 33 8.27 19.90 -25.96
C GLU A 33 7.26 20.46 -24.95
N GLN A 34 6.44 21.42 -25.36
CA GLN A 34 5.39 21.97 -24.51
C GLN A 34 4.36 20.91 -24.13
N ALA A 35 4.01 20.01 -25.07
CA ALA A 35 3.07 18.93 -24.81
C ALA A 35 3.63 17.92 -23.79
N ILE A 36 4.92 17.58 -23.89
CA ILE A 36 5.61 16.72 -22.92
C ILE A 36 5.64 17.39 -21.55
N ALA A 37 6.03 18.67 -21.48
CA ALA A 37 6.11 19.41 -20.22
C ALA A 37 4.74 19.54 -19.52
N ASN A 38 3.69 19.91 -20.26
CA ASN A 38 2.34 20.02 -19.72
C ASN A 38 1.81 18.68 -19.20
N SER A 39 2.11 17.59 -19.93
CA SER A 39 1.69 16.25 -19.56
C SER A 39 2.44 15.77 -18.32
N ALA A 40 3.75 16.01 -18.24
CA ALA A 40 4.56 15.70 -17.07
C ALA A 40 4.03 16.42 -15.81
N ALA A 41 3.79 17.73 -15.91
CA ALA A 41 3.22 18.52 -14.82
C ALA A 41 1.84 18.00 -14.38
N THR A 42 1.00 17.60 -15.34
CA THR A 42 -0.30 17.00 -15.04
C THR A 42 -0.15 15.68 -14.30
N THR A 43 0.74 14.79 -14.74
CA THR A 43 0.96 13.51 -14.07
C THR A 43 1.58 13.68 -12.69
N GLU A 44 2.44 14.67 -12.49
CA GLU A 44 3.04 14.99 -11.20
C GLU A 44 1.97 15.48 -10.20
N GLU A 45 1.12 16.41 -10.61
CA GLU A 45 -0.01 16.89 -9.80
C GLU A 45 -0.98 15.76 -9.42
N VAL A 46 -1.27 14.85 -10.37
CA VAL A 46 -2.18 13.72 -10.11
C VAL A 46 -1.54 12.66 -9.21
N LEU A 47 -0.24 12.38 -9.35
CA LEU A 47 0.45 11.35 -8.56
C LEU A 47 0.87 11.85 -7.17
N PHE A 48 1.21 13.13 -7.04
CA PHE A 48 1.91 13.68 -5.88
C PHE A 48 1.27 14.95 -5.30
N GLY A 49 0.08 15.35 -5.74
CA GLY A 49 -0.65 16.51 -5.23
C GLY A 49 -1.04 16.41 -3.74
N ASP A 50 -1.32 17.57 -3.14
CA ASP A 50 -1.52 17.77 -1.69
C ASP A 50 -2.74 17.02 -1.10
N ASP A 51 -3.68 16.57 -1.94
CA ASP A 51 -4.97 16.05 -1.46
C ASP A 51 -4.87 14.66 -0.80
N GLY A 52 -3.75 13.95 -0.93
CA GLY A 52 -3.48 12.70 -0.21
C GLY A 52 -4.42 11.51 -0.52
N GLU A 53 -5.50 11.73 -1.27
CA GLU A 53 -6.33 10.71 -1.89
C GLU A 53 -5.55 10.09 -3.05
N GLY A 54 -4.60 9.21 -2.73
CA GLY A 54 -3.74 8.53 -3.71
C GLY A 54 -4.51 7.74 -4.78
N ILE A 55 -3.77 6.96 -5.59
CA ILE A 55 -4.35 6.15 -6.69
C ILE A 55 -5.48 5.23 -6.21
N ALA A 56 -5.50 4.90 -4.91
CA ALA A 56 -6.49 4.07 -4.23
C ALA A 56 -7.95 4.52 -4.43
N LEU A 57 -8.23 5.83 -4.45
CA LEU A 57 -9.59 6.37 -4.62
C LEU A 57 -9.86 6.89 -6.05
N MET A 58 -8.83 6.94 -6.90
CA MET A 58 -8.99 7.40 -8.28
C MET A 58 -9.98 6.52 -9.07
N PRO A 59 -10.94 7.12 -9.80
CA PRO A 59 -11.82 6.39 -10.70
C PRO A 59 -11.01 5.55 -11.71
N ALA A 60 -11.46 4.33 -12.02
CA ALA A 60 -10.77 3.43 -12.95
C ALA A 60 -10.51 4.06 -14.34
N VAL A 61 -11.35 5.00 -14.76
CA VAL A 61 -11.16 5.79 -15.99
C VAL A 61 -9.92 6.70 -15.87
N ALA A 62 -9.76 7.40 -14.74
CA ALA A 62 -8.62 8.28 -14.48
C ALA A 62 -7.31 7.49 -14.40
N GLN A 63 -7.32 6.33 -13.72
CA GLN A 63 -6.18 5.41 -13.68
C GLN A 63 -5.72 4.97 -15.08
N ARG A 64 -6.66 4.64 -15.97
CA ARG A 64 -6.34 4.29 -17.37
C ARG A 64 -5.77 5.46 -18.14
N LEU A 65 -6.30 6.67 -17.95
CA LEU A 65 -5.83 7.89 -18.59
C LEU A 65 -4.43 8.29 -18.12
N LEU A 66 -4.14 8.17 -16.81
CA LEU A 66 -2.82 8.42 -16.24
C LEU A 66 -1.76 7.47 -16.82
N MET A 67 -2.08 6.18 -16.92
CA MET A 67 -1.21 5.21 -17.63
C MET A 67 -1.03 5.57 -19.10
N ALA A 68 -2.09 5.99 -19.79
CA ALA A 68 -1.99 6.39 -21.19
C ALA A 68 -1.14 7.66 -21.37
N SER A 69 -1.20 8.59 -20.41
CA SER A 69 -0.41 9.81 -20.35
C SER A 69 1.08 9.49 -20.19
N LEU A 70 1.44 8.73 -19.15
CA LEU A 70 2.84 8.31 -18.92
C LEU A 70 3.43 7.55 -20.12
N GLN A 71 2.64 6.66 -20.75
CA GLN A 71 3.06 5.97 -21.96
C GLN A 71 3.24 6.93 -23.16
N ALA A 72 2.32 7.88 -23.35
CA ALA A 72 2.42 8.86 -24.43
C ALA A 72 3.62 9.81 -24.24
N GLN A 73 3.96 10.16 -22.99
CA GLN A 73 5.15 10.96 -22.67
C GLN A 73 6.43 10.23 -23.07
N VAL A 74 6.51 8.92 -22.80
CA VAL A 74 7.62 8.07 -23.27
C VAL A 74 7.71 8.16 -24.79
N GLU A 75 6.62 7.83 -25.48
CA GLU A 75 6.58 7.81 -26.94
C GLU A 75 6.94 9.18 -27.55
N ALA A 76 6.56 10.28 -26.89
CA ALA A 76 6.86 11.63 -27.32
C ALA A 76 8.36 11.97 -27.19
N ARG A 77 8.99 11.63 -26.06
CA ARG A 77 10.44 11.84 -25.84
C ARG A 77 11.30 11.04 -26.83
N LEU A 78 10.81 9.88 -27.24
CA LEU A 78 11.44 9.05 -28.26
C LEU A 78 11.32 9.61 -29.69
N ILE A 79 10.33 10.46 -29.94
CA ILE A 79 10.17 11.18 -31.23
C ILE A 79 11.01 12.48 -31.24
N SER A 80 11.33 13.03 -30.07
CA SER A 80 12.20 14.21 -29.95
C SER A 80 13.70 13.88 -29.99
N GLY A 81 14.12 12.70 -29.55
CA GLY A 81 15.52 12.25 -29.65
C GLY A 81 15.93 11.82 -31.06
N ASP A 82 17.15 12.16 -31.48
CA ASP A 82 17.71 11.83 -32.81
C ASP A 82 18.11 10.34 -32.98
N ASP A 83 18.10 9.52 -31.92
CA ASP A 83 18.54 8.12 -31.99
C ASP A 83 17.37 7.12 -31.94
N SER A 84 17.14 6.48 -33.07
CA SER A 84 15.79 6.26 -33.62
C SER A 84 15.23 4.85 -33.41
N GLY A 85 14.05 4.77 -32.80
CA GLY A 85 13.07 3.70 -32.97
C GLY A 85 13.31 2.36 -32.23
N ALA A 86 14.55 1.94 -32.00
CA ALA A 86 14.86 0.69 -31.29
C ALA A 86 14.63 0.84 -29.77
N THR A 87 15.24 1.85 -29.15
CA THR A 87 15.00 2.24 -27.75
C THR A 87 13.51 2.49 -27.51
N ALA A 88 12.86 3.14 -28.48
CA ALA A 88 11.44 3.45 -28.39
C ALA A 88 10.54 2.22 -28.24
N ARG A 89 10.80 1.22 -29.10
CA ARG A 89 10.10 -0.07 -29.04
C ARG A 89 10.43 -0.82 -27.75
N SER A 90 11.70 -0.79 -27.32
CA SER A 90 12.13 -1.42 -26.07
C SER A 90 11.37 -0.87 -24.86
N VAL A 91 11.22 0.46 -24.77
CA VAL A 91 10.49 1.10 -23.65
C VAL A 91 9.00 0.74 -23.69
N ILE A 92 8.36 0.79 -24.86
CA ILE A 92 6.93 0.42 -25.00
C ILE A 92 6.70 -1.05 -24.61
N ASP A 93 7.57 -1.95 -25.07
CA ASP A 93 7.45 -3.37 -24.76
C ASP A 93 7.75 -3.64 -23.28
N SER A 94 8.67 -2.88 -22.67
CA SER A 94 8.93 -2.92 -21.23
C SER A 94 7.71 -2.52 -20.42
N ILE A 95 7.07 -1.40 -20.76
CA ILE A 95 5.81 -0.97 -20.14
C ILE A 95 4.73 -2.03 -20.28
N ARG A 96 4.59 -2.65 -21.46
CA ARG A 96 3.62 -3.73 -21.68
C ARG A 96 3.88 -4.91 -20.74
N ARG A 97 5.13 -5.34 -20.58
CA ARG A 97 5.51 -6.46 -19.70
C ARG A 97 5.29 -6.12 -18.23
N LEU A 98 5.73 -4.94 -17.77
CA LEU A 98 5.50 -4.47 -16.40
C LEU A 98 4.00 -4.44 -16.05
N LYS A 99 3.16 -3.95 -16.97
CA LYS A 99 1.69 -3.91 -16.79
C LYS A 99 1.04 -5.29 -16.68
N ALA A 100 1.66 -6.31 -17.27
CA ALA A 100 1.18 -7.68 -17.27
C ALA A 100 1.57 -8.47 -16.01
N ALA A 101 2.34 -7.87 -15.09
CA ALA A 101 2.72 -8.51 -13.84
C ALA A 101 1.46 -8.83 -12.98
N PRO A 102 1.27 -10.10 -12.56
CA PRO A 102 0.08 -10.52 -11.81
C PRO A 102 0.14 -10.18 -10.31
N SER A 103 1.32 -9.82 -9.79
CA SER A 103 1.53 -9.53 -8.37
C SER A 103 2.72 -8.59 -8.17
N VAL A 104 2.79 -7.97 -6.99
CA VAL A 104 3.93 -7.15 -6.57
C VAL A 104 5.24 -7.95 -6.69
N GLN A 105 5.27 -9.18 -6.19
CA GLN A 105 6.47 -10.01 -6.24
C GLN A 105 6.90 -10.37 -7.68
N ALA A 106 5.96 -10.55 -8.60
CA ALA A 106 6.28 -10.77 -10.01
C ALA A 106 6.84 -9.50 -10.66
N LEU A 107 6.27 -8.34 -10.31
CA LEU A 107 6.71 -7.03 -10.76
C LEU A 107 8.12 -6.70 -10.25
N GLU A 108 8.41 -6.96 -8.97
CA GLU A 108 9.75 -6.80 -8.37
C GLU A 108 10.80 -7.63 -9.10
N ARG A 109 10.52 -8.92 -9.40
CA ARG A 109 11.47 -9.78 -10.12
C ARG A 109 11.80 -9.28 -11.52
N GLN A 110 10.89 -8.55 -12.16
CA GLN A 110 11.06 -8.07 -13.53
C GLN A 110 11.76 -6.71 -13.62
N VAL A 111 11.57 -5.81 -12.63
CA VAL A 111 12.00 -4.40 -12.73
C VAL A 111 13.47 -4.23 -13.11
N CYS A 112 14.38 -4.95 -12.45
CA CYS A 112 15.81 -4.80 -12.68
C CYS A 112 16.18 -5.22 -14.10
N THR A 113 15.61 -6.34 -14.58
CA THR A 113 15.82 -6.84 -15.94
C THR A 113 15.28 -5.86 -16.99
N GLU A 114 14.07 -5.35 -16.76
CA GLU A 114 13.42 -4.40 -17.67
C GLU A 114 14.19 -3.09 -17.81
N LEU A 115 14.64 -2.52 -16.69
CA LEU A 115 15.38 -1.26 -16.69
C LEU A 115 16.77 -1.42 -17.35
N CYS A 116 17.47 -2.53 -17.09
CA CYS A 116 18.75 -2.84 -17.75
C CYS A 116 18.60 -2.97 -19.27
N HIS A 117 17.65 -3.78 -19.75
CA HIS A 117 17.45 -4.00 -21.20
C HIS A 117 16.91 -2.78 -21.95
N THR A 118 16.25 -1.86 -21.26
CA THR A 118 15.58 -0.73 -21.90
C THR A 118 16.48 0.50 -22.01
N ILE A 119 17.25 0.81 -20.96
CA ILE A 119 18.07 2.03 -20.89
C ILE A 119 19.57 1.69 -21.04
N GLY A 120 19.94 0.41 -21.17
CA GLY A 120 21.33 0.01 -21.39
C GLY A 120 22.20 0.07 -20.13
N PHE A 121 21.62 -0.13 -18.96
CA PHE A 121 22.38 -0.38 -17.73
C PHE A 121 22.84 -1.83 -17.69
N SER A 122 24.03 -2.07 -17.14
CA SER A 122 24.64 -3.39 -17.09
C SER A 122 24.23 -4.18 -15.85
N SER A 123 23.95 -3.48 -14.75
CA SER A 123 23.49 -4.08 -13.51
C SER A 123 22.46 -3.20 -12.80
N ALA A 124 21.56 -3.85 -12.08
CA ALA A 124 20.56 -3.18 -11.26
C ALA A 124 20.24 -3.98 -10.00
N VAL A 125 19.92 -3.29 -8.90
CA VAL A 125 19.53 -3.87 -7.62
C VAL A 125 18.32 -3.12 -7.07
N LEU A 126 17.21 -3.83 -6.88
CA LEU A 126 16.05 -3.33 -6.14
C LEU A 126 16.27 -3.59 -4.65
N SER A 127 16.12 -2.56 -3.82
CA SER A 127 16.20 -2.66 -2.37
C SER A 127 14.94 -2.16 -1.69
N SER A 128 14.45 -2.89 -0.70
CA SER A 128 13.43 -2.42 0.22
C SER A 128 14.06 -1.56 1.33
N ILE A 129 13.22 -0.75 1.96
CA ILE A 129 13.67 0.21 2.98
C ILE A 129 13.21 -0.27 4.35
N ALA A 130 14.17 -0.60 5.23
CA ALA A 130 13.94 -0.86 6.64
C ALA A 130 14.39 0.35 7.49
N PRO A 131 14.02 0.43 8.79
CA PRO A 131 14.35 1.59 9.63
C PRO A 131 15.84 1.89 9.75
N ASP A 132 16.69 0.85 9.77
CA ASP A 132 18.13 0.93 10.03
C ASP A 132 19.00 0.59 8.80
N LYS A 133 18.43 0.00 7.75
CA LYS A 133 19.17 -0.51 6.59
C LYS A 133 18.34 -0.54 5.31
N PHE A 134 19.04 -0.61 4.19
CA PHE A 134 18.48 -0.99 2.89
C PHE A 134 18.70 -2.48 2.67
N ILE A 135 17.66 -3.19 2.23
CA ILE A 135 17.70 -4.64 2.07
C ILE A 135 17.52 -4.97 0.59
N PRO A 136 18.55 -5.47 -0.11
CA PRO A 136 18.40 -5.92 -1.47
C PRO A 136 17.37 -7.05 -1.59
N VAL A 137 16.41 -6.89 -2.50
CA VAL A 137 15.29 -7.81 -2.74
C VAL A 137 15.54 -8.65 -3.98
N THR A 138 15.98 -8.00 -5.06
CA THR A 138 16.32 -8.67 -6.32
C THR A 138 17.39 -7.88 -7.06
N SER A 139 18.03 -8.53 -8.01
CA SER A 139 19.06 -7.92 -8.83
C SER A 139 19.07 -8.49 -10.24
N HIS A 140 19.72 -7.76 -11.15
CA HIS A 140 20.01 -8.19 -12.51
C HIS A 140 21.43 -7.77 -12.87
N GLY A 141 22.15 -8.61 -13.62
CA GLY A 141 23.53 -8.31 -14.04
C GLY A 141 24.56 -8.27 -12.91
N THR A 142 24.23 -8.81 -11.73
CA THR A 142 25.12 -8.87 -10.56
C THR A 142 25.50 -10.31 -10.23
N ARG A 143 26.51 -10.50 -9.36
CA ARG A 143 26.92 -11.83 -8.86
C ARG A 143 25.97 -12.43 -7.78
N GLY A 144 24.95 -11.68 -7.39
CA GLY A 144 23.98 -12.02 -6.35
C GLY A 144 23.19 -10.79 -5.93
N THR A 145 22.22 -10.95 -5.04
CA THR A 145 21.36 -9.83 -4.61
C THR A 145 22.08 -8.83 -3.70
N GLY A 146 23.16 -9.23 -3.03
CA GLY A 146 23.88 -8.38 -2.08
C GLY A 146 23.41 -8.55 -0.63
N LYS A 147 24.13 -7.93 0.31
CA LYS A 147 23.82 -7.95 1.74
C LYS A 147 23.05 -6.68 2.13
N PRO A 148 22.30 -6.69 3.25
CA PRO A 148 21.73 -5.46 3.79
C PRO A 148 22.82 -4.41 4.09
N VAL A 149 22.56 -3.16 3.70
CA VAL A 149 23.49 -2.04 3.85
C VAL A 149 22.96 -1.05 4.89
N PRO A 150 23.70 -0.74 5.97
CA PRO A 150 23.23 0.18 7.01
C PRO A 150 22.97 1.58 6.45
N ARG A 151 21.82 2.18 6.80
CA ARG A 151 21.45 3.52 6.32
C ARG A 151 22.45 4.59 6.69
N SER A 152 23.10 4.45 7.84
CA SER A 152 24.13 5.35 8.34
C SER A 152 25.34 5.48 7.41
N ALA A 153 25.59 4.49 6.54
CA ALA A 153 26.66 4.51 5.55
C ALA A 153 26.22 5.04 4.17
N CYS A 154 24.93 5.33 3.99
CA CYS A 154 24.29 5.54 2.70
C CYS A 154 23.86 6.99 2.48
N ILE A 155 24.77 7.87 2.05
CA ILE A 155 24.47 9.30 1.86
C ILE A 155 23.56 9.49 0.63
N ALA A 156 23.95 8.93 -0.52
CA ALA A 156 23.20 9.07 -1.76
C ALA A 156 21.76 8.52 -1.66
N GLU A 157 21.59 7.37 -1.00
CA GLU A 157 20.29 6.74 -0.82
C GLU A 157 19.41 7.54 0.14
N GLN A 158 19.99 8.13 1.19
CA GLN A 158 19.25 9.00 2.11
C GLN A 158 18.78 10.27 1.41
N ASP A 159 19.63 10.88 0.57
CA ASP A 159 19.24 12.03 -0.25
C ASP A 159 18.16 11.66 -1.26
N CYS A 160 18.27 10.48 -1.89
CA CYS A 160 17.25 9.94 -2.79
C CYS A 160 15.89 9.80 -2.09
N VAL A 161 15.88 9.24 -0.88
CA VAL A 161 14.66 9.10 -0.06
C VAL A 161 14.11 10.46 0.36
N ARG A 162 14.98 11.36 0.85
CA ARG A 162 14.58 12.66 1.40
C ARG A 162 14.02 13.60 0.34
N PHE A 163 14.68 13.66 -0.81
CA PHE A 163 14.34 14.59 -1.89
C PHE A 163 13.52 13.94 -3.01
N ARG A 164 13.25 12.63 -2.92
CA ARG A 164 12.42 11.87 -3.88
C ARG A 164 12.91 12.04 -5.33
N ARG A 165 14.22 12.10 -5.53
CA ARG A 165 14.85 12.30 -6.84
C ARG A 165 15.90 11.25 -7.11
N ILE A 166 16.21 11.06 -8.39
CA ILE A 166 17.36 10.25 -8.81
C ILE A 166 18.64 10.96 -8.37
N VAL A 167 19.56 10.22 -7.76
CA VAL A 167 20.86 10.72 -7.30
C VAL A 167 21.95 9.91 -7.98
N TYR A 168 22.98 10.59 -8.49
CA TYR A 168 24.19 9.97 -8.99
C TYR A 168 25.24 9.87 -7.86
N ALA A 169 25.65 8.65 -7.55
CA ALA A 169 26.60 8.32 -6.50
C ALA A 169 27.95 7.97 -7.13
N GLY A 170 29.00 8.70 -6.76
CA GLY A 170 30.34 8.62 -7.37
C GLY A 170 30.87 9.97 -7.88
N GLY A 171 30.02 11.00 -7.93
CA GLY A 171 30.40 12.40 -8.15
C GLY A 171 30.50 13.17 -6.84
N ASP A 172 29.78 14.30 -6.74
CA ASP A 172 29.73 15.14 -5.53
C ASP A 172 29.18 14.40 -4.30
N VAL A 173 28.33 13.39 -4.53
CA VAL A 173 27.79 12.53 -3.49
C VAL A 173 28.55 11.20 -3.53
N PRO A 174 29.16 10.75 -2.42
CA PRO A 174 29.98 9.54 -2.41
C PRO A 174 29.13 8.29 -2.65
N ALA A 175 29.71 7.34 -3.37
CA ALA A 175 29.13 6.02 -3.59
C ALA A 175 29.29 5.14 -2.34
N THR A 176 28.26 4.35 -2.04
CA THR A 176 28.27 3.45 -0.88
C THR A 176 28.93 2.12 -1.26
N GLU A 177 29.96 1.73 -0.51
CA GLU A 177 30.76 0.51 -0.75
C GLU A 177 29.90 -0.76 -0.93
N GLY A 178 28.90 -0.97 -0.07
CA GLY A 178 28.02 -2.14 -0.15
C GLY A 178 27.22 -2.24 -1.46
N PHE A 179 26.88 -1.10 -2.08
CA PHE A 179 26.22 -1.08 -3.39
C PHE A 179 27.22 -1.17 -4.55
N CYS A 180 28.39 -0.56 -4.42
CA CYS A 180 29.50 -0.73 -5.36
C CYS A 180 29.90 -2.21 -5.52
N ASP A 181 30.00 -2.94 -4.41
CA ASP A 181 30.36 -4.37 -4.40
C ASP A 181 29.36 -5.22 -5.17
N VAL A 182 28.06 -5.06 -4.87
CA VAL A 182 27.02 -5.88 -5.52
C VAL A 182 26.84 -5.52 -6.99
N LEU A 183 26.91 -4.23 -7.34
CA LEU A 183 26.84 -3.76 -8.73
C LEU A 183 28.13 -4.06 -9.50
N SER A 184 29.23 -4.37 -8.80
CA SER A 184 30.59 -4.47 -9.35
C SER A 184 30.98 -3.21 -10.12
N ALA A 185 30.74 -2.05 -9.52
CA ALA A 185 30.96 -0.73 -10.12
C ALA A 185 31.45 0.30 -9.09
N ALA A 186 32.19 1.31 -9.57
CA ALA A 186 32.67 2.40 -8.73
C ALA A 186 31.61 3.49 -8.49
N ASP A 187 30.64 3.61 -9.40
CA ASP A 187 29.58 4.60 -9.40
C ASP A 187 28.24 3.96 -9.80
N TYR A 188 27.15 4.63 -9.43
CA TYR A 188 25.80 4.19 -9.75
C TYR A 188 24.78 5.32 -9.64
N LEU A 189 23.62 5.15 -10.29
CA LEU A 189 22.43 5.91 -9.97
C LEU A 189 21.64 5.20 -8.88
N VAL A 190 21.07 5.96 -7.96
CA VAL A 190 20.00 5.50 -7.07
C VAL A 190 18.73 6.27 -7.39
N ALA A 191 17.66 5.53 -7.66
CA ALA A 191 16.37 6.07 -8.06
C ALA A 191 15.24 5.59 -7.13
N PRO A 192 14.30 6.46 -6.76
CA PRO A 192 13.24 6.11 -5.83
C PRO A 192 12.06 5.44 -6.57
N ILE A 193 11.46 4.45 -5.92
CA ILE A 193 10.11 3.99 -6.23
C ILE A 193 9.18 4.66 -5.23
N VAL A 194 8.30 5.52 -5.73
CA VAL A 194 7.43 6.38 -4.92
C VAL A 194 6.01 5.86 -5.04
N VAL A 195 5.38 5.52 -3.92
CA VAL A 195 3.97 5.17 -3.87
C VAL A 195 3.28 6.24 -3.06
N GLU A 196 2.21 6.83 -3.60
CA GLU A 196 1.61 8.06 -3.08
C GLU A 196 2.71 9.13 -2.92
N SER A 197 3.05 9.49 -1.68
CA SER A 197 4.13 10.43 -1.35
C SER A 197 5.33 9.78 -0.65
N LYS A 198 5.40 8.45 -0.58
CA LYS A 198 6.43 7.75 0.18
C LYS A 198 7.37 6.98 -0.73
N VAL A 199 8.67 7.13 -0.52
CA VAL A 199 9.67 6.24 -1.13
C VAL A 199 9.58 4.88 -0.43
N VAL A 200 9.16 3.85 -1.16
CA VAL A 200 8.94 2.50 -0.62
C VAL A 200 10.09 1.54 -0.95
N ALA A 201 10.80 1.82 -2.03
CA ALA A 201 11.96 1.04 -2.47
C ALA A 201 12.93 1.94 -3.24
N LEU A 202 14.17 1.48 -3.38
CA LEU A 202 15.21 2.12 -4.17
C LEU A 202 15.71 1.16 -5.25
N VAL A 203 15.98 1.68 -6.43
CA VAL A 203 16.68 0.95 -7.50
C VAL A 203 18.06 1.55 -7.67
N HIS A 204 19.09 0.72 -7.52
CA HIS A 204 20.48 1.10 -7.77
C HIS A 204 20.88 0.54 -9.13
N MET A 205 21.54 1.34 -9.96
CA MET A 205 21.82 0.97 -11.35
C MET A 205 23.21 1.43 -11.75
N SER A 206 23.97 0.56 -12.42
CA SER A 206 25.27 0.92 -12.96
C SER A 206 25.45 0.49 -14.41
N ARG A 207 26.36 1.17 -15.10
CA ARG A 207 26.68 0.95 -16.51
C ARG A 207 28.16 0.58 -16.60
N ALA A 208 28.47 -0.55 -17.24
CA ALA A 208 29.84 -1.05 -17.31
C ALA A 208 30.77 -0.17 -18.17
N ARG A 209 30.22 0.55 -19.15
CA ARG A 209 30.97 1.44 -20.05
C ARG A 209 30.12 2.62 -20.52
N GLY A 210 30.77 3.78 -20.64
CA GLY A 210 30.14 5.00 -21.15
C GLY A 210 29.49 5.83 -20.04
N ALA A 211 29.47 7.15 -20.25
CA ALA A 211 28.82 8.06 -19.32
C ALA A 211 27.30 7.84 -19.30
N ILE A 212 26.67 8.24 -18.20
CA ILE A 212 25.22 8.30 -18.07
C ILE A 212 24.78 9.66 -18.60
N ALA A 213 23.99 9.66 -19.68
CA ALA A 213 23.49 10.90 -20.27
C ALA A 213 22.27 11.42 -19.49
N GLU A 214 22.01 12.72 -19.55
CA GLU A 214 20.82 13.33 -18.93
C GLU A 214 19.52 12.69 -19.46
N GLY A 215 19.47 12.39 -20.77
CA GLY A 215 18.36 11.67 -21.39
C GLY A 215 18.12 10.25 -20.85
N ASP A 216 19.16 9.58 -20.32
CA ASP A 216 19.02 8.27 -19.67
C ASP A 216 18.30 8.41 -18.32
N ILE A 217 18.66 9.44 -17.55
CA ILE A 217 18.06 9.76 -16.24
C ILE A 217 16.58 10.12 -16.43
N ASP A 218 16.30 10.92 -17.46
CA ASP A 218 14.95 11.29 -17.87
C ASP A 218 14.08 10.07 -18.23
N THR A 219 14.62 9.15 -19.03
CA THR A 219 13.93 7.93 -19.44
C THR A 219 13.73 6.99 -18.25
N LEU A 220 14.73 6.88 -17.37
CA LEU A 220 14.67 6.11 -16.13
C LEU A 220 13.56 6.63 -15.22
N GLY A 221 13.53 7.93 -14.95
CA GLY A 221 12.52 8.54 -14.09
C GLY A 221 11.11 8.22 -14.57
N LEU A 222 10.87 8.35 -15.88
CA LEU A 222 9.56 8.09 -16.46
C LEU A 222 9.15 6.61 -16.42
N LEU A 223 10.08 5.69 -16.70
CA LEU A 223 9.83 4.25 -16.55
C LEU A 223 9.53 3.87 -15.09
N LEU A 224 10.24 4.48 -14.15
CA LEU A 224 9.99 4.29 -12.72
C LEU A 224 8.67 4.92 -12.27
N SER A 225 8.19 5.99 -12.90
CA SER A 225 6.84 6.49 -12.67
C SER A 225 5.78 5.49 -13.12
N VAL A 226 5.95 4.87 -14.30
CA VAL A 226 5.05 3.80 -14.76
C VAL A 226 5.10 2.60 -13.82
N TYR A 227 6.30 2.18 -13.43
CA TYR A 227 6.51 1.10 -12.48
C TYR A 227 5.80 1.37 -11.14
N SER A 228 6.02 2.56 -10.58
CA SER A 228 5.45 3.01 -9.31
C SER A 228 3.94 2.99 -9.34
N PHE A 229 3.33 3.48 -10.42
CA PHE A 229 1.89 3.39 -10.62
C PHE A 229 1.39 1.94 -10.67
N VAL A 230 2.06 1.06 -11.42
CA VAL A 230 1.66 -0.36 -11.51
C VAL A 230 1.81 -1.05 -10.16
N TYR A 231 2.87 -0.73 -9.43
CA TYR A 231 3.13 -1.22 -8.08
C TYR A 231 2.01 -0.80 -7.13
N GLU A 232 1.67 0.49 -7.08
CA GLU A 232 0.59 1.02 -6.25
C GLU A 232 -0.77 0.39 -6.59
N ARG A 233 -1.09 0.25 -7.89
CA ARG A 233 -2.29 -0.45 -8.35
C ARG A 233 -2.35 -1.89 -7.83
N LEU A 234 -1.25 -2.64 -7.94
CA LEU A 234 -1.20 -4.03 -7.48
C LEU A 234 -1.31 -4.14 -5.97
N LEU A 235 -0.66 -3.24 -5.22
CA LEU A 235 -0.75 -3.18 -3.76
C LEU A 235 -2.19 -2.88 -3.31
N ASN A 236 -2.86 -1.95 -3.98
CA ASN A 236 -4.24 -1.60 -3.68
C ASN A 236 -5.21 -2.74 -4.00
N SER A 237 -5.04 -3.43 -5.15
CA SER A 237 -5.82 -4.62 -5.47
C SER A 237 -5.65 -5.73 -4.43
N GLN A 238 -4.43 -5.94 -3.93
CA GLN A 238 -4.17 -6.91 -2.85
C GLN A 238 -4.85 -6.52 -1.54
N ARG A 239 -4.79 -5.24 -1.15
CA ARG A 239 -5.47 -4.72 0.05
C ARG A 239 -6.99 -4.90 -0.03
N VAL A 240 -7.60 -4.58 -1.18
CA VAL A 240 -9.04 -4.74 -1.40
C VAL A 240 -9.45 -6.21 -1.29
N GLU A 241 -8.69 -7.13 -1.89
CA GLU A 241 -8.99 -8.55 -1.80
C GLU A 241 -8.82 -9.09 -0.37
N GLN A 242 -7.80 -8.65 0.36
CA GLN A 242 -7.62 -9.01 1.77
C GLN A 242 -8.79 -8.51 2.65
N LEU A 243 -9.23 -7.26 2.44
CA LEU A 243 -10.39 -6.71 3.12
C LEU A 243 -11.66 -7.50 2.78
N ARG A 244 -11.86 -7.83 1.50
CA ARG A 244 -13.00 -8.65 1.06
C ARG A 244 -13.02 -10.03 1.72
N ILE A 245 -11.89 -10.74 1.72
CA ILE A 245 -11.75 -12.04 2.39
C ILE A 245 -12.03 -11.90 3.89
N SER A 246 -11.49 -10.86 4.52
CA SER A 246 -11.73 -10.57 5.94
C SER A 246 -13.20 -10.31 6.24
N ILE A 247 -13.89 -9.51 5.41
CA ILE A 247 -15.32 -9.20 5.54
C ILE A 247 -16.17 -10.47 5.36
N ILE A 248 -15.92 -11.26 4.30
CA ILE A 248 -16.64 -12.51 4.06
C ILE A 248 -16.43 -13.47 5.23
N GLY A 249 -15.19 -13.60 5.71
CA GLY A 249 -14.89 -14.42 6.88
C GLY A 249 -15.58 -13.93 8.15
N ALA A 250 -15.69 -12.62 8.36
CA ALA A 250 -16.43 -12.06 9.47
C ALA A 250 -17.94 -12.31 9.35
N ALA A 251 -18.52 -12.11 8.17
CA ALA A 251 -19.93 -12.39 7.90
C ALA A 251 -20.28 -13.87 8.10
N ALA A 252 -19.41 -14.79 7.66
CA ALA A 252 -19.60 -16.22 7.86
C ALA A 252 -19.63 -16.60 9.35
N ARG A 253 -18.74 -16.00 10.17
CA ARG A 253 -18.75 -16.21 11.62
C ARG A 253 -20.01 -15.66 12.28
N LEU A 254 -20.50 -14.50 11.84
CA LEU A 254 -21.75 -13.92 12.33
C LEU A 254 -22.95 -14.80 11.96
N ALA A 255 -22.98 -15.37 10.76
CA ALA A 255 -24.05 -16.27 10.33
C ALA A 255 -24.06 -17.60 11.11
N GLU A 256 -22.89 -18.21 11.32
CA GLU A 256 -22.75 -19.43 12.14
C GLU A 256 -23.25 -19.19 13.57
N GLU A 257 -22.97 -18.01 14.11
CA GLU A 257 -23.42 -17.63 15.44
C GLU A 257 -24.93 -17.36 15.50
N ALA A 258 -25.49 -16.69 14.49
CA ALA A 258 -26.94 -16.49 14.37
C ALA A 258 -27.69 -17.83 14.24
N ASP A 259 -27.17 -18.80 13.49
CA ASP A 259 -27.74 -20.15 13.40
C ASP A 259 -27.68 -20.90 14.74
N ARG A 260 -26.60 -20.73 15.51
CA ARG A 260 -26.48 -21.28 16.88
C ARG A 260 -27.56 -20.73 17.80
N ILE A 261 -27.84 -19.42 17.72
CA ILE A 261 -28.89 -18.73 18.48
C ILE A 261 -30.29 -19.15 18.00
N ALA A 262 -30.52 -19.24 16.68
CA ALA A 262 -31.81 -19.66 16.14
C ALA A 262 -32.12 -21.13 16.48
N GLY A 263 -31.11 -22.01 16.44
CA GLY A 263 -31.24 -23.41 16.84
C GLY A 263 -31.57 -23.61 18.32
N THR A 264 -31.19 -22.65 19.18
CA THR A 264 -31.57 -22.64 20.60
C THR A 264 -32.97 -22.05 20.80
N ALA A 265 -33.37 -21.04 20.03
CA ALA A 265 -34.71 -20.42 20.10
C ALA A 265 -35.86 -21.35 19.64
N VAL A 266 -35.63 -22.27 18.70
CA VAL A 266 -36.65 -23.26 18.28
C VAL A 266 -37.00 -24.27 19.38
N SER A 267 -36.25 -24.29 20.49
CA SER A 267 -36.53 -25.13 21.66
C SER A 267 -37.33 -24.44 22.78
N LEU A 268 -37.70 -23.16 22.61
CA LEU A 268 -38.36 -22.35 23.64
C LEU A 268 -39.73 -21.87 23.15
N ASP A 269 -40.71 -22.76 23.20
CA ASP A 269 -42.13 -22.42 23.03
C ASP A 269 -42.87 -22.85 24.32
N ALA A 270 -42.90 -21.96 25.32
CA ALA A 270 -43.88 -21.94 26.43
C ALA A 270 -43.72 -20.69 27.34
N GLY A 271 -44.44 -19.61 26.99
CA GLY A 271 -45.28 -18.78 27.89
C GLY A 271 -44.69 -17.82 28.94
N GLY A 272 -45.14 -16.55 28.87
CA GLY A 272 -45.64 -15.80 30.05
C GLY A 272 -44.96 -14.47 30.39
N ASP A 273 -45.67 -13.35 30.15
CA ASP A 273 -45.37 -11.97 30.62
C ASP A 273 -45.48 -11.83 32.16
N ASP A 274 -44.48 -11.24 32.82
CA ASP A 274 -44.53 -10.35 34.02
C ASP A 274 -43.17 -10.36 34.78
N ASP A 275 -42.16 -9.53 34.44
CA ASP A 275 -40.90 -9.50 35.25
C ASP A 275 -40.02 -8.22 35.16
N ALA A 276 -40.63 -7.03 35.09
CA ALA A 276 -39.87 -5.78 34.96
C ALA A 276 -39.16 -5.29 36.25
N PHE A 277 -39.29 -5.97 37.40
CA PHE A 277 -38.77 -5.49 38.69
C PHE A 277 -37.70 -6.38 39.36
N GLU A 278 -37.34 -7.56 38.81
CA GLU A 278 -36.26 -8.43 39.33
C GLU A 278 -34.90 -8.24 38.62
N ALA A 279 -34.89 -7.60 37.44
CA ALA A 279 -33.72 -7.45 36.58
C ALA A 279 -32.49 -6.79 37.24
N ASP A 280 -32.68 -5.79 38.12
CA ASP A 280 -31.58 -4.98 38.65
C ASP A 280 -30.72 -5.75 39.69
N ALA A 281 -31.30 -6.72 40.40
CA ALA A 281 -30.59 -7.53 41.40
C ALA A 281 -29.77 -8.68 40.78
N ALA A 282 -30.20 -9.22 39.65
CA ALA A 282 -29.51 -10.32 38.95
C ALA A 282 -28.21 -9.85 38.26
N VAL A 283 -28.19 -8.60 37.77
CA VAL A 283 -27.02 -7.98 37.11
C VAL A 283 -25.85 -7.76 38.09
N ASP A 284 -26.17 -7.36 39.32
CA ASP A 284 -25.18 -7.16 40.38
C ASP A 284 -24.55 -8.49 40.82
N ALA A 285 -25.33 -9.58 40.88
CA ALA A 285 -24.83 -10.91 41.18
C ALA A 285 -23.90 -11.46 40.09
N PHE A 286 -24.22 -11.22 38.81
CA PHE A 286 -23.44 -11.69 37.67
C PHE A 286 -22.03 -11.09 37.59
N THR A 287 -21.90 -9.80 37.91
CA THR A 287 -20.61 -9.10 37.87
C THR A 287 -19.86 -9.08 39.22
N ALA A 288 -20.46 -9.63 40.28
CA ALA A 288 -19.88 -9.69 41.62
C ALA A 288 -18.54 -10.47 41.70
N ALA A 289 -18.36 -11.49 40.86
CA ALA A 289 -17.14 -12.31 40.81
C ALA A 289 -15.94 -11.60 40.13
N LEU A 290 -16.20 -10.49 39.42
CA LEU A 290 -15.17 -9.69 38.77
C LEU A 290 -14.52 -8.73 39.77
N SER A 291 -13.20 -8.57 39.66
CA SER A 291 -12.50 -7.46 40.33
C SER A 291 -12.91 -6.12 39.71
N ASN A 292 -12.70 -5.01 40.43
CA ASN A 292 -13.03 -3.68 39.92
C ASN A 292 -12.44 -3.45 38.51
N ARG A 293 -11.18 -3.85 38.30
CA ARG A 293 -10.53 -3.69 37.00
C ARG A 293 -11.10 -4.60 35.91
N GLU A 294 -11.56 -5.78 36.28
CA GLU A 294 -12.25 -6.68 35.35
C GLU A 294 -13.66 -6.17 35.02
N ARG A 295 -14.36 -5.50 35.94
CA ARG A 295 -15.63 -4.83 35.65
C ARG A 295 -15.47 -3.66 34.69
N ASP A 296 -14.44 -2.83 34.87
CA ASP A 296 -14.14 -1.73 33.93
C ASP A 296 -13.92 -2.28 32.51
N VAL A 297 -13.10 -3.32 32.38
CA VAL A 297 -12.84 -3.99 31.10
C VAL A 297 -14.12 -4.63 30.55
N PHE A 298 -14.91 -5.29 31.39
CA PHE A 298 -16.14 -5.96 30.97
C PHE A 298 -17.24 -4.98 30.53
N ALA A 299 -17.40 -3.85 31.20
CA ALA A 299 -18.35 -2.80 30.80
C ALA A 299 -18.05 -2.28 29.39
N ARG A 300 -16.77 -2.01 29.10
CA ARG A 300 -16.33 -1.63 27.74
C ARG A 300 -16.48 -2.79 26.75
N MET A 301 -16.34 -4.05 27.20
CA MET A 301 -16.63 -5.20 26.36
C MET A 301 -18.09 -5.26 25.92
N VAL A 302 -19.02 -4.97 26.83
CA VAL A 302 -20.47 -4.92 26.58
C VAL A 302 -20.82 -3.78 25.61
N LEU A 303 -20.11 -2.64 25.68
CA LEU A 303 -20.25 -1.53 24.73
C LEU A 303 -19.73 -1.84 23.31
N GLY A 304 -19.05 -2.97 23.11
CA GLY A 304 -18.55 -3.41 21.81
C GLY A 304 -17.10 -3.03 21.50
N ASP A 305 -16.40 -2.38 22.43
CA ASP A 305 -15.04 -1.86 22.20
C ASP A 305 -13.99 -2.95 21.97
N SER A 306 -13.07 -2.74 21.05
CA SER A 306 -11.92 -3.61 20.80
C SER A 306 -10.89 -3.55 21.95
N ASN A 307 -10.00 -4.54 22.03
CA ASN A 307 -8.95 -4.55 23.07
C ASN A 307 -7.99 -3.35 22.97
N ALA A 308 -7.88 -2.72 21.79
CA ALA A 308 -7.08 -1.50 21.61
C ALA A 308 -7.82 -0.29 22.20
N GLU A 309 -9.10 -0.13 21.89
CA GLU A 309 -9.94 0.95 22.42
C GLU A 309 -10.09 0.86 23.95
N ILE A 310 -10.25 -0.36 24.49
CA ILE A 310 -10.27 -0.59 25.95
C ILE A 310 -8.91 -0.23 26.58
N ALA A 311 -7.81 -0.55 25.90
CA ALA A 311 -6.46 -0.27 26.39
C ALA A 311 -6.18 1.24 26.44
N ASP A 312 -6.60 1.96 25.41
CA ASP A 312 -6.48 3.41 25.32
C ASP A 312 -7.34 4.12 26.38
N GLU A 313 -8.60 3.71 26.53
CA GLU A 313 -9.48 4.28 27.54
C GLU A 313 -8.98 4.04 28.96
N LEU A 314 -8.58 2.81 29.25
CA LEU A 314 -8.17 2.42 30.60
C LEU A 314 -6.70 2.74 30.88
N VAL A 315 -5.97 3.33 29.92
CA VAL A 315 -4.54 3.68 29.99
C VAL A 315 -3.68 2.50 30.44
N VAL A 316 -3.80 1.38 29.71
CA VAL A 316 -3.03 0.13 29.94
C VAL A 316 -2.57 -0.47 28.62
N SER A 317 -1.73 -1.51 28.66
CA SER A 317 -1.33 -2.21 27.43
C SER A 317 -2.44 -3.14 26.91
N VAL A 318 -2.51 -3.31 25.58
CA VAL A 318 -3.42 -4.27 24.93
C VAL A 318 -3.23 -5.70 25.45
N GLU A 319 -2.00 -6.09 25.79
CA GLU A 319 -1.71 -7.42 26.34
C GLU A 319 -2.27 -7.59 27.77
N THR A 320 -2.27 -6.51 28.55
CA THR A 320 -2.94 -6.44 29.85
C THR A 320 -4.44 -6.63 29.69
N VAL A 321 -5.06 -5.95 28.71
CA VAL A 321 -6.51 -6.12 28.42
C VAL A 321 -6.83 -7.56 28.03
N LYS A 322 -6.08 -8.19 27.12
CA LYS A 322 -6.28 -9.61 26.76
C LYS A 322 -6.23 -10.53 27.98
N THR A 323 -5.32 -10.26 28.90
CA THR A 323 -5.20 -11.03 30.16
C THR A 323 -6.45 -10.87 31.02
N HIS A 324 -6.99 -9.64 31.14
CA HIS A 324 -8.24 -9.39 31.84
C HIS A 324 -9.42 -10.08 31.15
N VAL A 325 -9.56 -9.95 29.82
CA VAL A 325 -10.62 -10.63 29.04
C VAL A 325 -10.61 -12.12 29.30
N LYS A 326 -9.44 -12.79 29.23
CA LYS A 326 -9.34 -14.23 29.49
C LYS A 326 -9.78 -14.61 30.92
N ARG A 327 -9.47 -13.77 31.91
CA ARG A 327 -9.88 -14.01 33.30
C ARG A 327 -11.37 -13.78 33.51
N ILE A 328 -11.93 -12.75 32.87
CA ILE A 328 -13.36 -12.43 32.86
C ILE A 328 -14.15 -13.61 32.29
N LEU A 329 -13.81 -14.09 31.10
CA LEU A 329 -14.46 -15.22 30.45
C LEU A 329 -14.46 -16.46 31.37
N ARG A 330 -13.31 -16.77 31.97
CA ARG A 330 -13.20 -17.89 32.92
C ARG A 330 -14.04 -17.70 34.18
N LYS A 331 -14.13 -16.48 34.71
CA LYS A 331 -14.88 -16.18 35.94
C LYS A 331 -16.39 -16.20 35.72
N ILE A 332 -16.83 -15.78 34.55
CA ILE A 332 -18.24 -15.75 34.13
C ILE A 332 -18.67 -17.12 33.56
N GLY A 333 -17.72 -17.99 33.22
CA GLY A 333 -18.03 -19.31 32.67
C GLY A 333 -18.31 -19.31 31.16
N ALA A 334 -17.99 -18.22 30.47
CA ALA A 334 -18.16 -18.09 29.03
C ALA A 334 -16.95 -18.62 28.25
N ALA A 335 -17.19 -19.33 27.14
CA ALA A 335 -16.12 -19.77 26.24
C ALA A 335 -15.59 -18.64 25.35
N ASN A 336 -16.41 -17.63 25.06
CA ASN A 336 -16.02 -16.50 24.23
C ASN A 336 -16.68 -15.16 24.66
N ARG A 337 -16.19 -14.06 24.08
CA ARG A 337 -16.65 -12.70 24.40
C ARG A 337 -18.14 -12.50 24.15
N LEU A 338 -18.67 -13.07 23.08
CA LEU A 338 -20.08 -12.89 22.75
C LEU A 338 -20.94 -13.63 23.76
N GLU A 339 -20.61 -14.87 24.09
CA GLU A 339 -21.29 -15.65 25.12
C GLU A 339 -21.29 -14.94 26.48
N ALA A 340 -20.19 -14.28 26.85
CA ALA A 340 -20.14 -13.50 28.10
C ALA A 340 -21.08 -12.28 28.08
N ILE A 341 -21.27 -11.66 26.91
CA ILE A 341 -22.21 -10.54 26.73
C ILE A 341 -23.64 -11.07 26.71
N THR A 342 -23.91 -12.19 26.04
CA THR A 342 -25.22 -12.85 26.01
C THR A 342 -25.66 -13.24 27.42
N LEU A 343 -24.80 -13.93 28.19
CA LEU A 343 -25.08 -14.28 29.58
C LEU A 343 -25.36 -13.05 30.46
N TYR A 344 -24.68 -11.93 30.19
CA TYR A 344 -24.95 -10.66 30.87
C TYR A 344 -26.30 -10.06 30.48
N MET A 345 -26.68 -10.09 29.20
CA MET A 345 -27.98 -9.62 28.72
C MET A 345 -29.12 -10.52 29.23
N ASP A 346 -28.89 -11.82 29.31
CA ASP A 346 -29.85 -12.79 29.87
C ASP A 346 -30.06 -12.53 31.37
N ALA A 347 -28.98 -12.25 32.10
CA ALA A 347 -29.05 -11.82 33.49
C ALA A 347 -29.74 -10.44 33.67
N GLN A 348 -29.62 -9.52 32.71
CA GLN A 348 -30.42 -8.27 32.69
C GLN A 348 -31.90 -8.53 32.39
N SER A 349 -32.23 -9.65 31.77
CA SER A 349 -33.57 -9.97 31.29
C SER A 349 -34.36 -10.89 32.24
N GLY A 350 -33.80 -11.27 33.40
CA GLY A 350 -34.51 -11.95 34.49
C GLY A 350 -34.75 -13.46 34.32
N PHE A 351 -34.16 -14.14 33.33
CA PHE A 351 -34.34 -15.59 33.18
C PHE A 351 -33.27 -16.38 33.95
N GLY A 352 -33.55 -16.70 35.22
CA GLY A 352 -32.65 -17.51 36.06
C GLY A 352 -33.32 -18.20 37.26
N GLU A 353 -33.59 -19.50 37.08
CA GLU A 353 -33.77 -20.56 38.10
C GLU A 353 -35.14 -20.76 38.79
N GLN A 354 -35.86 -21.81 38.39
CA GLN A 354 -36.19 -22.92 39.32
C GLN A 354 -36.32 -24.26 38.58
N ALA A 355 -35.36 -25.18 38.81
CA ALA A 355 -35.63 -26.62 38.91
C ALA A 355 -34.41 -27.34 39.52
N GLN A 356 -34.56 -27.75 40.78
CA GLN A 356 -33.88 -28.90 41.39
C GLN A 356 -34.34 -30.21 40.74
#